data_AF-A0AAV3HHF7-F1
#
_entry.id   AF-A0AAV3HHF7-F1
#
_cell.length_a   1.000
_cell.length_b   1.000
_cell.length_c   1.000
_cell.angle_alpha   90.00
_cell.angle_beta   90.00
_cell.angle_gamma   90.00
#
_symmetry.space_group_name_H-M   'P 1'
#
loop_
_entity.id
_entity.type
_entity.pdbx_description
1 polymer ?
#
loop_
_entity_poly.entity_id
_entity_poly.type
_entity_poly.pdbx_seq_one_letter_code
_entity_poly.pdbx_strand_id
1 'polypeptide(L)' 'MNTCQHGIYLKRQKRTLLQKLMGIKELYVCTKCGYIIKVK' A
#
# COMPACT_ATOMS: atom_id res chain seq x y z
N MET A 1 -15.32 -0.01 4.94
CA MET A 1 -13.95 -0.14 4.40
C MET A 1 -13.95 0.37 2.98
N ASN A 2 -13.45 1.57 2.72
CA ASN A 2 -13.44 2.15 1.37
C ASN A 2 -12.37 1.45 0.54
N THR A 3 -12.73 0.38 -0.16
CA THR A 3 -11.85 -0.27 -1.13
C THR A 3 -11.54 0.68 -2.28
N CYS A 4 -10.28 0.75 -2.69
CA CYS A 4 -9.91 1.51 -3.88
C CYS A 4 -10.55 0.89 -5.13
N GLN A 5 -11.27 1.70 -5.91
CA GLN A 5 -11.81 1.29 -7.22
C GLN A 5 -10.78 1.48 -8.36
N HIS A 6 -9.65 2.13 -8.08
CA HIS A 6 -8.59 2.41 -9.05
C HIS A 6 -7.54 1.29 -9.08
N GLY A 7 -7.95 0.02 -9.17
CA GLY A 7 -7.04 -1.14 -9.06
C GLY A 7 -5.75 -1.02 -9.88
N ILE A 8 -5.85 -0.47 -11.09
CA ILE A 8 -4.74 -0.25 -12.04
C ILE A 8 -3.70 0.76 -11.52
N TYR A 9 -4.12 1.69 -10.67
CA TYR A 9 -3.27 2.76 -10.11
C TYR A 9 -2.64 2.37 -8.77
N LEU A 10 -2.93 1.18 -8.23
CA LEU A 10 -2.23 0.64 -7.07
C LEU A 10 -0.80 0.27 -7.48
N LYS A 11 0.16 1.08 -7.04
CA LYS A 11 1.58 0.80 -7.27
C LYS A 11 2.23 0.30 -6.01
N ARG A 12 3.06 -0.74 -6.16
CA ARG A 12 3.91 -1.23 -5.08
C ARG A 12 4.92 -0.14 -4.71
N GLN A 13 4.95 0.20 -3.43
CA GLN A 13 5.87 1.17 -2.87
C GLN A 13 6.98 0.48 -2.08
N LYS A 14 8.13 1.13 -2.02
CA LYS A 14 9.21 0.69 -1.13
C LYS A 14 8.75 0.81 0.31
N ARG A 15 9.05 -0.23 1.09
CA ARG A 15 8.76 -0.24 2.53
C ARG A 15 9.78 0.61 3.26
N THR A 16 9.31 1.40 4.21
CA THR A 16 10.19 2.10 5.15
C THR A 16 10.75 1.12 6.18
N LEU A 17 11.84 1.52 6.87
CA LEU A 17 12.44 0.72 7.95
C LEU A 17 11.41 0.40 9.05
N LEU A 18 10.57 1.38 9.40
CA LEU A 18 9.49 1.18 10.37
C LEU A 18 8.47 0.14 9.90
N GLN A 19 8.10 0.14 8.62
CA GLN A 19 7.16 -0.84 8.07
C GLN A 19 7.75 -2.26 8.04
N LYS A 20 9.06 -2.38 7.81
CA LYS A 20 9.75 -3.68 7.92
C LYS A 20 9.73 -4.19 9.37
N LEU A 21 9.98 -3.31 10.35
CA LEU A 21 9.94 -3.66 11.77
C LEU A 21 8.52 -4.06 12.23
N MET A 22 7.48 -3.45 11.65
CA MET A 22 6.07 -3.81 11.89
C MET A 22 5.61 -5.09 11.16
N GLY A 23 6.52 -5.80 10.47
CA GLY A 23 6.19 -7.03 9.75
C GLY A 23 5.38 -6.82 8.47
N ILE A 24 5.31 -5.59 7.93
CA ILE A 24 4.60 -5.34 6.66
C ILE A 24 5.48 -5.89 5.54
N LYS A 25 4.99 -6.89 4.79
CA LYS A 25 5.67 -7.51 3.64
C LYS A 25 5.56 -6.66 2.38
N GLU A 26 4.38 -6.09 2.13
CA GLU A 26 4.12 -5.32 0.91
C GLU A 26 3.25 -4.10 1.20
N LEU A 27 3.56 -3.01 0.52
CA LEU A 27 2.81 -1.76 0.59
C LEU A 27 2.40 -1.39 -0.83
N TYR A 28 1.10 -1.23 -1.06
CA TYR A 28 0.58 -0.68 -2.31
C TYR A 28 -0.09 0.64 -2.00
N VAL A 29 0.18 1.64 -2.84
CA VAL A 29 -0.44 2.96 -2.72
C VAL A 29 -1.06 3.30 -4.06
N CYS A 30 -2.33 3.69 -4.02
CA CYS A 30 -3.03 4.18 -5.19
C CYS A 30 -2.57 5.60 -5.52
N THR A 31 -2.03 5.81 -6.71
CA THR A 31 -1.56 7.14 -7.14
C THR A 31 -2.69 8.10 -7.49
N LYS A 32 -3.95 7.63 -7.56
CA LYS A 32 -5.13 8.45 -7.87
C LYS A 32 -5.87 8.96 -6.63
N CYS A 33 -6.11 8.09 -5.65
CA CYS A 33 -6.87 8.42 -4.44
C CYS A 33 -6.08 8.29 -3.13
N GLY A 34 -4.80 7.92 -3.19
CA GLY A 34 -3.96 7.76 -2.00
C GLY A 34 -4.28 6.53 -1.15
N TYR A 35 -5.18 5.64 -1.59
CA TYR A 35 -5.54 4.45 -0.84
C TYR A 35 -4.33 3.52 -0.62
N ILE A 36 -4.17 3.03 0.61
CA ILE A 36 -3.01 2.24 1.02
C ILE A 36 -3.45 0.82 1.38
N ILE A 37 -2.86 -0.17 0.71
CA ILE A 37 -2.99 -1.59 1.04
C ILE A 37 -1.69 -2.04 1.69
N LYS A 38 -1.80 -2.63 2.88
CA LYS A 38 -0.69 -3.21 3.64
C LYS A 38 -0.90 -4.71 3.69
N VAL A 39 0.06 -5.46 3.14
CA VAL A 39 0.12 -6.91 3.26
C VAL A 39 1.14 -7.23 4.36
N LYS A 40 0.71 -7.95 5.41
CA LYS A 40 1.58 -8.41 6.51
C LYS A 40 2.14 -9.80 6.20
#